data_AF-A0A954U742-F1
#
_entry.id   AF-A0A954U742-F1
#
_cell.length_a   1.000
_cell.length_b   1.000
_cell.length_c   1.000
_cell.angle_alpha   90.00
_cell.angle_beta   90.00
_cell.angle_gamma   90.00
#
_symmetry.space_group_name_H-M   'P 1'
#
loop_
_entity.id
_entity.type
_entity.pdbx_description
1 polymer ?
#
loop_
_entity_poly.entity_id
_entity_poly.type
_entity_poly.pdbx_seq_one_letter_code
_entity_poly.pdbx_strand_id
1 'polypeptide(L)' 'MSSSQSPITIRSLQTMKQQSQRITMLTAYDFTMARLLDDAGVDVLLVGDSLG' A
#
# COMPACT_ATOMS: atom_id res chain seq x y z
N MET A 1 18.15 4.97 -1.41
CA MET A 1 18.23 3.59 -0.88
C MET A 1 17.13 2.79 -1.56
N SER A 2 17.41 2.23 -2.74
CA SER A 2 16.42 1.44 -3.49
C SER A 2 16.42 0.03 -2.91
N SER A 3 15.63 -0.19 -1.85
CA SER A 3 15.24 -1.53 -1.46
C SER A 3 14.31 -2.07 -2.53
N SER A 4 14.73 -3.12 -3.22
CA SER A 4 13.91 -3.89 -4.15
C SER A 4 12.77 -4.58 -3.37
N GLN A 5 11.75 -3.80 -2.99
CA GLN A 5 10.57 -4.34 -2.33
C GLN A 5 9.77 -5.11 -3.37
N SER A 6 9.44 -6.36 -3.05
CA SER A 6 8.56 -7.16 -3.89
C SER A 6 7.16 -6.55 -3.86
N PRO A 7 6.42 -6.55 -4.99
CA PRO A 7 5.07 -6.03 -5.02
C PRO A 7 4.19 -6.66 -3.93
N ILE A 8 3.36 -5.85 -3.27
CA ILE A 8 2.34 -6.36 -2.35
C ILE A 8 1.26 -7.09 -3.15
N THR A 9 0.99 -8.33 -2.77
CA THR A 9 -0.04 -9.18 -3.38
C THR A 9 -1.07 -9.60 -2.34
N ILE A 10 -2.19 -10.17 -2.77
CA ILE A 10 -3.19 -10.76 -1.86
C ILE A 10 -2.57 -11.82 -0.94
N ARG A 11 -1.63 -12.63 -1.45
CA ARG A 11 -0.90 -13.62 -0.64
C ARG A 11 0.01 -12.95 0.40
N SER A 12 0.65 -11.84 0.05
CA SER A 12 1.44 -11.04 0.98
C SER A 12 0.57 -10.55 2.14
N LEU A 13 -0.59 -9.96 1.84
CA LEU A 13 -1.54 -9.46 2.86
C LEU A 13 -2.08 -10.57 3.77
N GLN A 14 -2.39 -11.75 3.21
CA GLN A 14 -2.80 -12.93 4.01
C GLN A 14 -1.70 -13.36 4.98
N THR A 15 -0.44 -13.36 4.53
CA THR A 15 0.73 -13.70 5.35
C THR A 15 0.93 -12.69 6.47
N MET A 16 0.86 -11.39 6.15
CA MET A 16 0.97 -10.31 7.15
C MET A 16 -0.10 -10.45 8.24
N LYS A 17 -1.35 -10.74 7.85
CA LYS A 17 -2.43 -11.00 8.81
C LYS A 17 -2.14 -12.21 9.71
N GLN A 18 -1.66 -13.32 9.15
CA GLN A 18 -1.30 -14.52 9.93
C GLN A 18 -0.18 -14.24 10.93
N GLN A 19 0.75 -13.35 10.56
CA GLN A 19 1.87 -12.91 11.40
C GLN A 19 1.49 -11.81 12.39
N SER A 20 0.22 -11.39 12.43
CA SER A 20 -0.24 -10.23 13.22
C SER A 20 0.52 -8.92 12.90
N GLN A 21 1.07 -8.82 11.69
CA GLN A 21 1.64 -7.58 11.18
C GLN A 21 0.50 -6.66 10.75
N ARG A 22 0.55 -5.40 11.22
CA ARG A 22 -0.44 -4.39 10.84
C ARG A 22 -0.28 -4.04 9.36
N ILE A 23 -1.41 -3.92 8.67
CA ILE A 23 -1.49 -3.50 7.27
C ILE A 23 -1.96 -2.05 7.26
N THR A 24 -1.19 -1.19 6.59
CA THR A 24 -1.51 0.22 6.38
C THR A 24 -2.19 0.41 5.03
N MET A 25 -3.27 1.18 5.01
CA MET A 25 -4.02 1.48 3.80
C MET A 25 -4.39 2.95 3.78
N LEU A 26 -4.16 3.62 2.66
CA LEU A 26 -4.52 5.02 2.45
C LEU A 26 -5.18 5.21 1.09
N THR A 27 -6.03 6.24 0.98
CA THR A 27 -6.60 6.60 -0.31
C THR A 27 -5.59 7.37 -1.15
N ALA A 28 -5.57 7.10 -2.46
CA ALA A 28 -4.76 7.82 -3.42
C ALA A 28 -5.62 8.15 -4.65
N TYR A 29 -5.56 9.40 -5.09
CA TYR A 29 -6.41 9.90 -6.18
C TYR A 29 -5.63 10.28 -7.44
N ASP A 30 -4.31 10.42 -7.33
CA ASP A 30 -3.44 10.74 -8.46
C ASP A 30 -2.07 10.04 -8.35
N PHE A 31 -1.29 10.15 -9.43
CA PHE A 31 0.04 9.58 -9.54
C PHE A 31 1.03 10.11 -8.50
N THR A 32 0.97 11.40 -8.19
CA THR A 32 1.93 12.06 -7.30
C THR A 32 1.75 11.57 -5.87
N MET A 33 0.49 11.49 -5.39
CA MET A 33 0.16 10.89 -4.11
C MET A 33 0.55 9.42 -4.09
N ALA A 34 0.19 8.64 -5.12
CA ALA A 34 0.51 7.22 -5.16
C ALA A 34 2.02 6.96 -5.03
N ARG A 35 2.84 7.74 -5.73
CA ARG A 35 4.30 7.62 -5.65
C ARG A 35 4.85 8.01 -4.27
N LEU A 36 4.36 9.11 -3.70
CA LEU A 36 4.78 9.55 -2.37
C LEU A 36 4.44 8.50 -1.29
N LEU A 37 3.26 7.90 -1.37
CA LEU A 37 2.78 6.89 -0.42
C LEU A 37 3.51 5.55 -0.59
N ASP A 38 3.84 5.16 -1.82
CA ASP A 38 4.70 3.99 -2.10
C ASP A 38 6.10 4.18 -1.51
N ASP A 39 6.72 5.36 -1.72
CA ASP A 39 8.00 5.73 -1.12
C ASP A 39 7.95 5.78 0.42
N ALA A 40 6.79 6.08 1.00
CA ALA A 40 6.56 6.08 2.45
C ALA A 40 6.30 4.67 3.03
N GLY A 41 6.18 3.64 2.19
CA GLY A 41 5.99 2.25 2.61
C GLY A 41 4.55 1.90 2.97
N VAL A 42 3.55 2.54 2.35
CA VAL A 42 2.15 2.17 2.52
C VAL A 42 1.87 0.83 1.83
N ASP A 43 1.24 -0.11 2.54
CA ASP A 43 1.04 -1.47 2.02
C ASP A 43 -0.01 -1.53 0.91
N VAL A 44 -1.08 -0.71 1.01
CA VAL A 44 -2.18 -0.70 0.04
C VAL A 44 -2.67 0.72 -0.24
N LEU A 45 -2.82 1.05 -1.53
CA LEU A 45 -3.45 2.29 -1.99
C LEU A 45 -4.89 2.01 -2.48
N LEU A 46 -5.86 2.73 -1.93
CA LEU A 46 -7.27 2.64 -2.29
C LEU A 46 -7.67 3.81 -3.20
N VAL A 47 -8.06 3.51 -4.44
CA VAL A 47 -8.74 4.49 -5.29
C VAL A 47 -10.23 4.41 -4.98
N GLY A 48 -10.68 5.24 -4.04
CA GLY A 48 -12.09 5.28 -3.60
C GLY A 48 -12.94 6.24 -4.42
N ASP A 49 -14.25 6.07 -4.35
CA ASP A 49 -15.28 7.01 -4.83
C ASP A 49 -15.45 8.24 -3.92
N SER A 50 -14.67 8.32 -2.83
CA SER A 50 -14.70 9.38 -1.83
C SER A 50 -14.28 10.77 -2.30
N LEU A 51 -13.81 10.92 -3.54
CA LEU A 51 -13.51 12.21 -4.18
C LEU A 51 -14.65 12.68 -5.12
N GLY A 52 -15.86 12.14 -4.92
CA GLY A 52 -17.08 12.47 -5.67
C GLY A 52 -18.01 13.42 -4.94
#